data_AF-V6F155-F1
#
_entry.id   AF-V6F155-F1
#
_cell.length_a   1.000
_cell.length_b   1.000
_cell.length_c   1.000
_cell.angle_alpha   90.00
_cell.angle_beta   90.00
_cell.angle_gamma   90.00
#
_symmetry.space_group_name_H-M   'P 1'
#
loop_
_entity.id
_entity.type
_entity.pdbx_description
1 polymer ?
#
loop_
_entity_poly.entity_id
_entity_poly.type
_entity_poly.pdbx_seq_one_letter_code
_entity_poly.pdbx_strand_id
1 'polypeptide(L)' 'MILKHLNQIELSRRWSLSPRTLERWRWLGLGPRYLKIGGRVVYRQEDIDAYEAAQVRESTSGGVPVSGGVS' A
#
# COMPACT_ATOMS: atom_id res chain seq x y z
N MET A 1 -16.20 13.86 -6.94
CA MET A 1 -15.27 12.81 -6.48
C MET A 1 -15.27 12.83 -4.95
N ILE A 2 -15.77 11.79 -4.29
CA ILE A 2 -15.91 11.76 -2.82
C ILE A 2 -14.58 11.41 -2.16
N LEU A 3 -13.93 12.39 -1.52
CA LEU A 3 -12.74 12.18 -0.70
C LEU A 3 -13.13 11.39 0.55
N LYS A 4 -13.06 10.06 0.45
CA LYS A 4 -13.30 9.17 1.58
C LYS A 4 -12.03 9.04 2.41
N HIS A 5 -12.17 9.37 3.68
CA HIS A 5 -11.15 9.17 4.70
C HIS A 5 -11.45 7.85 5.38
N LEU A 6 -10.47 6.94 5.39
CA LEU A 6 -10.58 5.58 5.92
C LEU A 6 -9.72 5.47 7.17
N ASN A 7 -10.29 4.97 8.25
CA ASN A 7 -9.49 4.68 9.44
C ASN A 7 -8.84 3.29 9.31
N GLN A 8 -7.90 2.97 10.22
CA GLN A 8 -7.24 1.65 10.24
C GLN A 8 -8.23 0.47 10.15
N ILE A 9 -9.35 0.53 10.88
CA ILE A 9 -10.38 -0.53 10.86
C ILE A 9 -11.07 -0.64 9.50
N GLU A 10 -11.33 0.49 8.84
CA GLU A 10 -11.99 0.45 7.53
C GLU A 10 -11.03 -0.02 6.44
N LEU A 11 -9.76 0.40 6.51
CA LEU A 11 -8.71 -0.08 5.62
C LEU A 11 -8.51 -1.59 5.80
N SER A 12 -8.52 -2.08 7.05
CA SER A 12 -8.39 -3.51 7.34
C SER A 12 -9.55 -4.31 6.76
N ARG A 13 -10.78 -3.80 6.85
CA ARG A 13 -11.96 -4.41 6.23
C ARG A 13 -11.89 -4.41 4.70
N ARG A 14 -11.43 -3.31 4.10
CA ARG A 14 -11.32 -3.19 2.64
C ARG A 14 -10.33 -4.20 2.05
N TRP A 15 -9.16 -4.33 2.67
CA TRP A 15 -8.12 -5.24 2.22
C TRP A 15 -8.27 -6.67 2.78
N SER A 16 -9.34 -6.93 3.55
CA SER A 16 -9.51 -8.19 4.28
C SER A 16 -8.28 -8.57 5.10
N LEU A 17 -7.59 -7.56 5.65
CA LEU A 17 -6.42 -7.73 6.50
C LEU A 17 -6.81 -7.61 7.96
N SER A 18 -6.07 -8.30 8.82
CA SER A 18 -6.21 -8.12 10.25
C SER A 18 -5.66 -6.75 10.68
N PRO A 19 -6.30 -6.04 11.63
CA PRO A 19 -5.77 -4.78 12.16
C PRO A 19 -4.35 -4.95 12.74
N ARG A 20 -4.01 -6.15 13.22
CA ARG A 20 -2.64 -6.52 13.62
C ARG A 20 -1.62 -6.42 12.48
N THR A 21 -2.00 -6.73 11.25
CA THR A 21 -1.13 -6.56 10.08
C THR A 21 -0.84 -5.08 9.85
N LEU A 22 -1.86 -4.23 9.96
CA LEU A 22 -1.68 -2.77 9.84
C LEU A 22 -0.85 -2.20 11.00
N GLU A 23 -1.01 -2.71 12.23
CA GLU A 23 -0.12 -2.36 13.33
C GLU A 23 1.33 -2.73 13.01
N ARG A 24 1.57 -3.96 12.52
CA ARG A 24 2.91 -4.40 12.10
C ARG A 24 3.50 -3.53 11.00
N TRP A 25 2.69 -3.14 10.02
CA TRP A 25 3.10 -2.24 8.94
C TRP A 25 3.56 -0.88 9.47
N ARG A 26 2.86 -0.32 10.48
CA ARG A 26 3.31 0.91 11.13
C ARG A 26 4.67 0.78 11.81
N TRP A 27 4.93 -0.35 12.46
CA TRP A 27 6.25 -0.63 13.06
C TRP A 27 7.34 -0.77 12.00
N LEU A 28 7.02 -1.38 10.86
CA LEU A 28 7.95 -1.61 9.76
C LEU A 28 8.12 -0.38 8.85
N GLY A 29 7.34 0.69 9.05
CA GLY A 29 7.31 1.85 8.15
C GLY A 29 6.72 1.52 6.77
N LEU A 30 5.90 0.47 6.67
CA LEU A 30 5.24 0.02 5.45
C LEU A 30 3.79 0.52 5.41
N GLY A 31 3.24 0.64 4.19
CA GLY A 31 1.85 0.98 3.95
C GLY A 31 1.60 2.37 3.36
N PRO A 32 0.32 2.69 3.10
CA PRO A 32 -0.09 3.97 2.53
C PRO A 32 0.13 5.12 3.52
N ARG A 33 0.27 6.33 2.99
CA ARG A 33 0.43 7.53 3.82
C ARG A 33 -0.79 7.72 4.73
N TYR A 34 -0.52 8.07 5.98
CA TYR A 34 -1.54 8.37 6.97
C TYR A 34 -1.44 9.81 7.46
N LEU A 35 -2.58 10.37 7.82
CA LEU A 35 -2.70 11.64 8.51
C LEU A 35 -3.06 11.40 9.97
N LYS A 36 -2.42 12.15 10.85
CA LYS A 36 -2.74 12.17 12.28
C LYS A 36 -3.57 13.41 12.58
N ILE A 37 -4.87 13.23 12.83
CA ILE A 37 -5.82 14.31 13.08
C ILE A 37 -6.46 14.06 14.44
N GLY A 38 -6.23 14.95 15.42
CA GLY A 38 -6.88 14.88 16.73
C GLY A 38 -6.64 13.56 17.49
N GLY A 39 -5.49 12.91 17.31
CA GLY A 39 -5.17 11.62 17.93
C GLY A 39 -5.66 10.40 17.16
N ARG A 40 -6.37 10.58 16.04
CA ARG A 40 -6.80 9.50 15.15
C ARG A 40 -5.88 9.40 13.93
N VAL A 41 -5.68 8.17 13.46
CA VAL A 41 -4.92 7.87 12.24
C VAL A 41 -5.90 7.61 11.12
N VAL A 42 -5.80 8.43 10.08
CA VAL A 42 -6.73 8.50 8.96
C VAL A 42 -5.94 8.32 7.67
N TYR A 43 -6.43 7.49 6.77
CA TYR A 43 -5.87 7.24 5.46
C TYR A 43 -6.77 7.88 4.41
N ARG A 44 -6.22 8.58 3.43
CA ARG A 44 -7.01 9.12 2.32
C ARG A 44 -7.16 8.05 1.27
N GLN A 45 -8.33 8.00 0.64
CA GLN A 45 -8.59 7.08 -0.46
C GLN A 45 -7.55 7.23 -1.58
N GLU A 46 -7.09 8.44 -1.88
CA GLU A 46 -6.07 8.68 -2.90
C GLU A 46 -4.68 8.14 -2.54
N ASP A 47 -4.28 8.21 -1.27
CA ASP A 47 -2.99 7.65 -0.81
C ASP A 47 -3.03 6.12 -0.81
N ILE A 48 -4.20 5.54 -0.50
CA ILE A 48 -4.44 4.11 -0.60
C ILE A 48 -4.38 3.67 -2.06
N ASP A 49 -5.07 4.36 -2.97
CA ASP A 49 -5.08 4.06 -4.40
C ASP A 49 -3.68 4.18 -5.02
N ALA A 50 -2.96 5.26 -4.70
CA ALA A 50 -1.57 5.44 -5.12
C ALA A 50 -0.65 4.34 -4.58
N TYR A 51 -0.87 3.89 -3.33
CA TYR A 51 -0.13 2.77 -2.75
C TYR A 51 -0.48 1.45 -3.41
N GLU A 52 -1.76 1.18 -3.68
CA GLU A 52 -2.22 0.00 -4.41
C GLU A 52 -1.60 0.00 -5.81
N ALA A 53 -1.62 1.11 -6.54
CA ALA A 53 -0.98 1.26 -7.84
C ALA A 53 0.55 1.05 -7.78
N ALA A 54 1.23 1.56 -6.75
CA ALA A 54 2.66 1.34 -6.55
C ALA A 54 2.99 -0.10 -6.12
N GLN A 55 2.06 -0.80 -5.47
CA GLN A 55 2.18 -2.22 -5.09
C GLN A 55 1.68 -3.18 -6.16
N VAL A 56 0.93 -2.71 -7.16
CA VAL A 56 0.62 -3.46 -8.38
C VAL A 56 1.93 -3.58 -9.16
N ARG A 57 2.67 -4.62 -8.81
CA ARG A 57 3.84 -5.08 -9.55
C ARG A 57 3.27 -5.91 -10.70
N GLU A 58 3.22 -5.32 -11.89
CA GLU A 58 2.96 -6.07 -13.12
C GLU A 58 4.10 -7.08 -13.30
N SER A 59 3.82 -8.32 -12.93
CA SER A 59 4.57 -9.52 -13.30
C SER A 59 6.04 -9.58 -12.83
N THR A 60 6.29 -10.55 -11.95
CA THR A 60 7.55 -11.31 -11.94
C THR A 60 7.69 -12.07 -13.26
N SER A 61 7.89 -11.36 -14.36
CA SER A 61 8.28 -11.89 -15.67
C SER A 61 9.26 -10.94 -16.34
N GLY A 62 10.20 -10.40 -15.56
CA GLY A 62 11.47 -9.95 -16.10
C GLY A 62 12.36 -11.16 -16.32
N GLY A 63 11.99 -12.03 -17.26
CA GLY A 63 12.93 -13.01 -17.80
C GLY A 63 14.13 -12.22 -18.30
N VAL A 64 15.29 -12.44 -17.67
CA VAL A 64 16.52 -11.78 -18.07
C VAL A 64 16.74 -12.11 -19.56
N PRO A 65 16.77 -11.14 -20.49
CA PRO A 65 17.31 -11.44 -21.80
C PRO A 65 18.80 -11.67 -21.57
N VAL A 66 19.18 -12.95 -21.55
CA VAL A 66 20.53 -13.41 -21.83
C VAL A 66 20.95 -12.78 -23.16
N SER A 67 21.60 -11.63 -23.08
CA SER A 67 22.49 -11.14 -24.12
C SER A 67 23.83 -11.81 -23.77
N GLY A 68 24.18 -12.94 -24.38
CA GLY A 68 24.31 -13.06 -25.82
C GLY A 68 25.61 -12.36 -26.17
N GLY A 69 26.71 -13.13 -26.17
CA GLY A 69 28.05 -12.59 -26.30
C GLY A 69 28.27 -11.88 -27.62
N VAL A 70 29.23 -10.96 -27.62
CA VAL A 70 30.00 -10.63 -28.81
C VAL A 70 31.45 -10.40 -28.38
N SER A 71 32.33 -11.11 -29.10
CA SER A 71 33.75 -10.91 -29.39
C SER A 71 34.75 -10.64 -28.27
#